data_AF-A0A1H0LEA9-F1
#
_entry.id   AF-A0A1H0LEA9-F1
#
_cell.length_a   1.000
_cell.length_b   1.000
_cell.length_c   1.000
_cell.angle_alpha   90.00
_cell.angle_beta   90.00
_cell.angle_gamma   90.00
#
_symmetry.space_group_name_H-M   'P 1'
#
loop_
_entity.id
_entity.type
_entity.pdbx_description
1 polymer ?
#
loop_
_entity_poly.entity_id
_entity_poly.type
_entity_poly.pdbx_seq_one_letter_code
_entity_poly.pdbx_strand_id
1 'polypeptide(L)'
;VYYNEKWEQQKNSVKEKLSDEKTGEIYGKRKVDVEPVFGFLKANLRFTRMSVRGKECVENELGFAFLAVNLRKYTARNGNRLTNDKINSVKKGSGHQNSMTGTLFYVFDWLCPSLFFIY
;
A
#
# COMPACT_ATOMS: atom_id res chain seq x y z
N VAL A 1 -22.67 -20.70 28.48
CA VAL A 1 -22.12 -20.35 27.14
C VAL A 1 -23.26 -19.76 26.33
N TYR A 2 -23.15 -18.50 25.90
CA TYR A 2 -24.19 -17.84 25.09
C TYR A 2 -24.07 -18.34 23.64
N TYR A 3 -25.12 -18.97 23.11
CA TYR A 3 -25.15 -19.52 21.75
C TYR A 3 -25.86 -18.54 20.82
N ASN A 4 -25.12 -18.00 19.84
CA ASN A 4 -25.67 -17.11 18.82
C ASN A 4 -25.82 -17.85 17.50
N GLU A 5 -27.05 -18.30 17.24
CA GLU A 5 -27.40 -19.15 16.11
C GLU A 5 -27.11 -18.48 14.75
N LYS A 6 -27.36 -17.17 14.63
CA LYS A 6 -27.09 -16.41 13.40
C LYS A 6 -25.59 -16.36 13.08
N TRP A 7 -24.76 -16.24 14.11
CA TRP A 7 -23.30 -16.23 13.95
C TRP A 7 -22.76 -17.59 13.50
N GLU A 8 -23.30 -18.68 14.03
CA GLU A 8 -22.89 -20.03 13.62
C GLU A 8 -23.34 -20.34 12.19
N GLN A 9 -24.54 -19.92 11.79
CA GLN A 9 -25.00 -20.02 10.40
C GLN A 9 -24.04 -19.30 9.44
N GLN A 10 -23.62 -18.07 9.78
CA GLN A 10 -22.66 -17.31 8.97
C GLN A 10 -21.29 -18.00 8.87
N LYS A 11 -20.78 -18.55 9.97
CA LYS A 11 -19.52 -19.31 9.95
C LYS A 11 -19.61 -20.54 9.05
N ASN A 12 -20.72 -21.28 9.12
CA ASN A 12 -20.93 -22.46 8.28
C ASN A 12 -21.01 -22.08 6.80
N SER A 13 -21.76 -21.03 6.45
CA SER A 13 -21.81 -20.54 5.06
C SER A 13 -20.46 -20.06 4.52
N VAL A 14 -19.61 -19.47 5.37
CA VAL A 14 -18.25 -19.07 4.99
C VAL A 14 -17.34 -20.28 4.83
N LYS A 15 -17.42 -21.26 5.75
CA LYS A 15 -16.67 -22.53 5.64
C LYS A 15 -17.00 -23.29 4.36
N GLU A 16 -18.29 -23.41 4.05
CA GLU A 16 -18.77 -24.09 2.84
C GLU A 16 -18.20 -23.42 1.57
N LYS A 17 -18.26 -22.09 1.50
CA LYS A 17 -17.68 -21.31 0.38
C LYS A 17 -16.16 -21.44 0.30
N LEU A 18 -15.45 -21.52 1.42
CA LEU A 18 -13.99 -21.70 1.45
C LEU A 18 -13.55 -23.14 1.16
N SER A 19 -14.42 -24.12 1.41
CA SER A 19 -14.15 -25.53 1.14
C SER A 19 -14.28 -25.92 -0.34
N ASP A 20 -14.96 -25.11 -1.14
CA ASP A 20 -15.01 -25.29 -2.59
C ASP A 20 -13.64 -25.00 -3.22
N GLU A 21 -13.11 -25.96 -3.97
CA GLU A 21 -11.72 -25.95 -4.49
C GLU A 21 -11.44 -24.74 -5.37
N LYS A 22 -12.40 -24.35 -6.23
CA LYS A 22 -12.29 -23.16 -7.10
C LYS A 22 -12.27 -21.87 -6.29
N THR A 23 -13.11 -21.78 -5.27
CA THR A 23 -13.23 -20.58 -4.43
C THR A 23 -12.04 -20.44 -3.48
N GLY A 24 -11.51 -21.56 -2.97
CA GLY A 24 -10.29 -21.62 -2.18
C GLY A 24 -9.05 -21.14 -2.94
N GLU A 25 -8.90 -21.54 -4.21
CA GLU A 25 -7.78 -21.10 -5.06
C GLU A 25 -7.81 -19.57 -5.30
N ILE A 26 -8.99 -19.01 -5.60
CA ILE A 26 -9.17 -17.56 -5.78
C ILE A 26 -8.87 -16.82 -4.48
N TYR A 27 -9.31 -17.36 -3.35
CA TYR A 27 -9.04 -16.78 -2.04
C TYR A 27 -7.53 -16.79 -1.71
N GLY A 28 -6.83 -17.89 -2.02
CA GLY A 28 -5.37 -17.99 -1.89
C GLY A 28 -4.62 -16.95 -2.72
N LYS A 29 -5.01 -16.76 -4.00
CA LYS A 29 -4.42 -15.72 -4.86
C LYS A 29 -4.59 -14.32 -4.28
N ARG A 30 -5.77 -13.99 -3.74
CA ARG A 30 -6.01 -12.69 -3.10
C ARG A 30 -5.11 -12.44 -1.88
N LYS A 31 -4.79 -13.46 -1.10
CA LYS A 31 -3.84 -13.32 0.01
C LYS A 31 -2.42 -12.97 -0.44
N VAL A 32 -2.00 -13.48 -1.59
CA VAL A 32 -0.64 -13.24 -2.11
C VAL A 32 -0.57 -11.93 -2.89
N ASP A 33 -1.61 -11.60 -3.65
CA ASP A 33 -1.55 -10.46 -4.58
C ASP A 33 -2.18 -9.20 -3.97
N VAL A 34 -3.37 -9.35 -3.37
CA VAL A 34 -4.18 -8.21 -2.95
C VAL A 34 -3.74 -7.72 -1.57
N GLU A 35 -3.60 -8.61 -0.58
CA GLU A 35 -3.25 -8.22 0.79
C GLU A 35 -1.90 -7.47 0.89
N PRO A 36 -0.81 -7.89 0.22
CA PRO A 36 0.46 -7.20 0.32
C PRO A 36 0.43 -5.81 -0.32
N VAL A 37 -0.33 -5.65 -1.42
CA VAL A 37 -0.50 -4.35 -2.08
C VAL A 37 -1.25 -3.38 -1.17
N PHE A 38 -2.34 -3.81 -0.54
CA PHE A 38 -3.08 -2.99 0.42
C PHE A 38 -2.29 -2.70 1.70
N GLY A 39 -1.54 -3.67 2.22
CA GLY A 39 -0.64 -3.49 3.34
C GLY A 39 0.46 -2.46 3.02
N PHE A 40 1.02 -2.54 1.81
CA PHE A 40 2.01 -1.58 1.33
C PHE A 40 1.44 -0.17 1.24
N LEU A 41 0.25 0.01 0.65
CA LEU A 41 -0.41 1.32 0.56
C LEU A 41 -0.65 1.93 1.95
N LYS A 42 -1.16 1.14 2.89
CA LYS A 42 -1.39 1.58 4.26
C LYS A 42 -0.09 1.98 4.96
N ALA A 43 0.96 1.17 4.86
CA ALA A 43 2.22 1.42 5.56
C ALA A 43 3.04 2.57 4.94
N ASN A 44 3.02 2.70 3.61
CA ASN A 44 3.92 3.60 2.89
C ASN A 44 3.31 4.94 2.51
N LEU A 45 2.00 4.97 2.26
CA LEU A 45 1.27 6.18 1.86
C LEU A 45 0.29 6.64 2.94
N ARG A 46 0.26 5.98 4.12
CA ARG A 46 -0.73 6.20 5.18
C ARG A 46 -2.17 6.18 4.65
N PHE A 47 -2.41 5.35 3.64
CA PHE A 47 -3.67 5.28 2.92
C PHE A 47 -4.73 4.55 3.76
N THR A 48 -5.39 5.30 4.64
CA THR A 48 -6.40 4.77 5.58
C THR A 48 -7.81 4.86 5.04
N ARG A 49 -8.09 5.81 4.13
CA ARG A 49 -9.43 6.08 3.60
C ARG A 49 -9.35 6.62 2.18
N MET A 50 -10.31 6.22 1.34
CA MET A 50 -10.57 6.90 0.07
C MET A 50 -11.17 8.29 0.37
N SER A 51 -10.65 9.31 -0.28
CA SER A 51 -11.21 10.67 -0.22
C SER A 51 -12.52 10.77 -1.00
N VAL A 52 -12.66 10.01 -2.09
CA VAL A 52 -13.83 10.10 -2.99
C VAL A 52 -14.82 8.96 -2.79
N ARG A 53 -16.04 9.17 -3.28
CA ARG A 53 -17.12 8.17 -3.34
C ARG A 53 -17.49 7.92 -4.80
N GLY A 54 -18.05 6.74 -5.07
CA GLY A 54 -18.35 6.29 -6.43
C GLY A 54 -17.25 5.42 -7.01
N LYS A 55 -17.63 4.38 -7.75
CA LYS A 55 -16.73 3.33 -8.23
C LYS A 55 -15.59 3.89 -9.10
N GLU A 56 -15.94 4.69 -10.10
CA GLU A 56 -14.97 5.29 -11.03
C GLU A 56 -13.97 6.22 -10.33
N CYS A 57 -14.45 7.10 -9.45
CA CYS A 57 -13.59 8.01 -8.70
C CYS A 57 -12.61 7.24 -7.79
N VAL A 58 -13.08 6.17 -7.14
CA VAL A 58 -12.24 5.32 -6.27
C VAL A 58 -11.17 4.59 -7.09
N GLU A 59 -11.50 4.11 -8.28
CA GLU A 59 -10.54 3.49 -9.20
C GLU A 59 -9.45 4.48 -9.61
N ASN A 60 -9.80 5.73 -9.90
CA ASN A 60 -8.84 6.79 -10.22
C ASN A 60 -7.92 7.14 -9.03
N GLU A 61 -8.49 7.32 -7.84
CA GLU A 61 -7.72 7.61 -6.61
C GLU A 61 -6.71 6.50 -6.30
N LEU A 62 -7.13 5.23 -6.45
CA LEU A 62 -6.24 4.08 -6.28
C LEU A 62 -5.15 4.03 -7.35
N GLY A 63 -5.48 4.38 -8.60
CA GLY A 63 -4.52 4.52 -9.70
C GLY A 63 -3.42 5.54 -9.39
N PHE A 64 -3.77 6.70 -8.83
CA PHE A 64 -2.80 7.71 -8.39
C PHE A 64 -1.91 7.20 -7.25
N ALA A 65 -2.50 6.50 -6.27
CA ALA A 65 -1.72 5.89 -5.19
C ALA A 65 -0.67 4.92 -5.75
N PHE A 66 -1.04 4.05 -6.68
CA PHE A 66 -0.09 3.13 -7.32
C PHE A 66 0.97 3.86 -8.16
N LEU A 67 0.60 4.92 -8.87
CA LEU A 67 1.56 5.73 -9.60
C LEU A 67 2.60 6.35 -8.66
N ALA A 68 2.18 6.89 -7.51
CA ALA A 68 3.09 7.42 -6.50
C ALA A 68 4.06 6.35 -5.97
N VAL A 69 3.57 5.14 -5.71
CA VAL A 69 4.42 3.99 -5.33
C VAL A 69 5.47 3.70 -6.41
N ASN A 70 5.04 3.67 -7.67
CA ASN A 70 5.92 3.38 -8.80
C ASN A 70 6.97 4.46 -8.99
N LEU A 71 6.60 5.74 -8.86
CA LEU A 71 7.53 6.87 -8.89
C LEU A 71 8.55 6.81 -7.75
N ARG A 72 8.14 6.40 -6.54
CA ARG A 72 9.06 6.18 -5.42
C ARG A 72 10.07 5.06 -5.70
N LYS A 73 9.61 3.95 -6.30
CA LYS A 73 10.50 2.86 -6.71
C LYS A 73 11.45 3.31 -7.83
N TYR A 74 10.96 4.09 -8.79
CA TYR A 74 11.76 4.61 -9.90
C TYR A 74 12.86 5.57 -9.42
N THR A 75 12.50 6.53 -8.56
CA THR A 75 13.46 7.47 -7.96
C THR A 75 14.48 6.77 -7.08
N ALA A 76 14.10 5.78 -6.27
CA ALA A 76 15.06 4.99 -5.48
C ALA A 76 16.03 4.20 -6.37
N ARG A 77 15.55 3.57 -7.45
CA ARG A 77 16.41 2.83 -8.41
C ARG A 77 17.37 3.78 -9.13
N ASN A 78 16.89 4.96 -9.52
CA ASN A 78 17.73 5.94 -10.20
C ASN A 78 18.69 6.66 -9.26
N GLY A 79 18.29 6.93 -8.01
CA GLY A 79 19.21 7.40 -6.96
C GLY A 79 20.30 6.38 -6.68
N ASN A 80 19.98 5.08 -6.66
CA ASN A 80 20.97 4.01 -6.55
C ASN A 80 21.89 3.92 -7.78
N ARG A 81 21.38 4.18 -8.99
CA ARG A 81 22.23 4.27 -10.20
C ARG A 81 23.15 5.48 -10.14
N LEU A 82 22.63 6.66 -9.85
CA LEU A 82 23.39 7.89 -9.70
C LEU A 82 24.42 7.82 -8.56
N THR A 83 24.12 7.12 -7.47
CA THR A 83 25.08 6.88 -6.38
C THR A 83 26.10 5.81 -6.73
N ASN A 84 25.77 4.76 -7.47
CA ASN A 84 26.77 3.83 -7.99
C ASN A 84 27.69 4.50 -9.02
N ASP A 85 27.14 5.30 -9.93
CA ASP A 85 27.92 6.11 -10.88
C ASP A 85 28.78 7.16 -10.16
N LYS A 86 28.22 7.83 -9.14
CA LYS A 86 29.00 8.71 -8.24
C LYS A 86 30.03 7.94 -7.41
N ILE A 87 29.78 6.75 -6.88
CA ILE A 87 30.76 5.97 -6.11
C ILE A 87 31.91 5.52 -7.03
N ASN A 88 31.59 5.15 -8.27
CA ASN A 88 32.57 4.86 -9.31
C ASN A 88 33.40 6.12 -9.65
N SER A 89 32.82 7.32 -9.58
CA SER A 89 33.55 8.58 -9.76
C SER A 89 34.24 9.12 -8.49
N VAL A 90 33.69 8.87 -7.29
CA VAL A 90 34.12 9.33 -5.94
C VAL A 90 35.23 8.46 -5.35
N LYS A 91 35.55 7.30 -5.94
CA LYS A 91 36.91 6.74 -5.84
C LYS A 91 37.98 7.76 -6.28
N LYS A 92 37.61 8.89 -6.92
CA LYS A 92 38.30 10.18 -6.88
C LYS A 92 37.48 11.21 -6.07
N GLY A 93 37.78 11.38 -4.79
CA GLY A 93 37.40 12.57 -4.02
C GLY A 93 36.09 12.48 -3.23
N SER A 94 36.24 12.57 -1.90
CA SER A 94 35.24 12.57 -0.83
C SER A 94 34.04 13.54 -1.01
N GLY A 95 32.88 13.18 -0.45
CA GLY A 95 31.88 14.19 -0.10
C GLY A 95 30.47 13.66 0.19
N HIS A 96 30.07 13.78 1.45
CA HIS A 96 28.76 13.56 2.06
C HIS A 96 27.54 14.00 1.20
N GLN A 97 26.45 13.23 1.18
CA GLN A 97 25.17 13.63 0.55
C GLN A 97 23.98 13.29 1.46
N ASN A 98 23.26 14.33 1.87
CA ASN A 98 22.10 14.31 2.78
C ASN A 98 20.90 13.57 2.17
N SER A 99 20.17 12.79 2.98
CA SER A 99 19.02 12.03 2.51
C SER A 99 17.77 12.89 2.37
N MET A 100 17.26 13.04 1.15
CA MET A 100 15.94 13.65 0.84
C MET A 100 14.76 12.74 1.25
N THR A 101 14.87 12.04 2.38
CA THR A 101 13.85 11.09 2.83
C THR A 101 12.72 11.82 3.58
N GLY A 102 13.02 12.97 4.20
CA GLY A 102 12.06 13.71 5.03
C GLY A 102 10.98 14.48 4.24
N THR A 103 11.30 15.00 3.06
CA THR A 103 10.45 16.01 2.39
C THR A 103 9.19 15.44 1.75
N LEU A 104 9.18 14.16 1.35
CA LEU A 104 8.04 13.54 0.66
C LEU A 104 6.95 13.00 1.58
N PHE A 105 7.26 12.70 2.85
CA PHE A 105 6.26 12.27 3.84
C PHE A 105 5.22 13.37 4.10
N TYR A 106 5.65 14.64 4.12
CA TYR A 106 4.76 15.77 4.36
C TYR A 106 3.75 16.02 3.22
N VAL A 107 4.06 15.62 1.99
CA VAL A 107 3.18 15.87 0.82
C VAL A 107 1.94 14.96 0.86
N PHE A 108 2.09 13.71 1.32
CA PHE A 108 0.96 12.79 1.49
C PHE A 108 0.12 13.11 2.74
N ASP A 109 0.76 13.56 3.83
CA ASP A 109 0.04 14.06 5.01
C ASP A 109 -0.79 15.34 4.71
N TRP A 110 -0.36 16.18 3.77
CA TRP A 110 -1.13 17.36 3.35
C TRP A 110 -2.34 16.99 2.47
N LEU A 111 -2.27 15.92 1.67
CA LEU A 111 -3.32 15.55 0.71
C LEU A 111 -4.60 15.00 1.37
N CYS A 112 -4.54 14.60 2.66
CA CYS A 112 -5.70 14.17 3.45
C CYS A 112 -5.69 14.78 4.87
N PRO A 113 -6.02 16.08 5.05
CA PRO A 113 -6.06 16.70 6.38
C PRO A 113 -7.24 16.23 7.26
N SER A 114 -8.24 15.55 6.70
CA SER A 114 -9.51 15.29 7.41
C SER A 114 -9.49 14.11 8.38
N LEU A 115 -8.31 13.56 8.71
CA LEU A 115 -8.15 12.42 9.62
C LEU A 115 -7.80 12.80 11.07
N PHE A 116 -8.24 13.98 11.54
CA PHE A 116 -8.10 14.38 12.95
C PHE A 116 -9.40 14.38 13.78
N PHE A 117 -10.53 13.96 13.22
CA PHE A 117 -11.76 13.73 13.98
C PHE A 117 -12.39 12.45 13.38
N ILE A 118 -12.59 11.34 14.10
CA ILE A 118 -13.44 11.17 15.29
C ILE A 118 -12.98 9.89 16.01
N TYR A 119 -12.84 9.97 17.33
CA TYR A 119 -12.74 8.86 18.29
C TYR A 119 -14.08 8.14 18.44
#